data_AF-G3MX67-F1
#
_entry.id   AF-G3MX67-F1
#
_cell.length_a   1.000
_cell.length_b   1.000
_cell.length_c   1.000
_cell.angle_alpha   90.00
_cell.angle_beta   90.00
_cell.angle_gamma   90.00
#
_symmetry.space_group_name_H-M   'P 1'
#
loop_
_entity.id
_entity.type
_entity.pdbx_description
1 polymer ?
#
loop_
_entity_poly.entity_id
_entity_poly.type
_entity_poly.pdbx_seq_one_letter_code
_entity_poly.pdbx_strand_id
1 'polypeptide(L)'
;MWSSLVIPIFLFLSFSSVGLAPDPGSTTHENDNYPPFWDQIDGDIAEFPVQNNKIIVDPWKYMDRLRIFKILITESNKYFASFGKNNTGNVFWALTLLYGRLFKTDRFAEPPNSSRCAYESGISSCISINSGWGGISYYVVMMYFLAAIESEFLGSLPYEVELLSREEYRSNFCYSIEECRAAHPQIMDIANRFYKYLLSRKIVSTTSGIPQYDTDEDTAIFKMWAAHQAAIDVAKPMFSDVSFYSSETERDFTMDFLLAAEFFEAALYRPYFESSAEFLVGFPHRLLTDQDRNVLMSNFSRREKALITVAKLTTKINKSTGGLLLTIWKKLMTSKFARATGRFFIKRLLLIPIE
;
A
#
# COMPACT_ATOMS: atom_id res chain seq x y z
N MET A 1 -0.28 41.70 -29.58
CA MET A 1 -1.11 40.86 -28.67
C MET A 1 -0.77 39.39 -28.87
N TRP A 2 0.45 38.95 -28.58
CA TRP A 2 0.87 37.55 -28.61
C TRP A 2 1.95 37.38 -27.54
N SER A 3 1.53 37.10 -26.30
CA SER A 3 2.44 36.87 -25.17
C SER A 3 1.67 36.27 -23.99
N SER A 4 1.25 35.01 -24.11
CA SER A 4 0.69 34.25 -22.96
C SER A 4 0.89 32.71 -23.05
N LEU A 5 1.81 32.22 -23.89
CA LEU A 5 2.00 30.78 -24.12
C LEU A 5 3.40 30.24 -23.82
N VAL A 6 4.16 30.92 -22.94
CA VAL A 6 5.54 30.50 -22.59
C VAL A 6 5.75 30.46 -21.07
N ILE A 7 4.84 29.82 -20.33
CA ILE A 7 5.11 29.35 -18.95
C ILE A 7 4.31 28.06 -18.72
N PRO A 8 4.73 26.94 -19.34
CA PRO A 8 5.02 25.75 -18.50
C PRO A 8 6.18 24.89 -19.05
N ILE A 9 7.23 25.51 -19.62
CA ILE A 9 8.39 24.79 -20.20
C ILE A 9 9.69 25.00 -19.38
N PHE A 10 9.67 25.81 -18.32
CA PHE A 10 10.87 26.09 -17.51
C PHE A 10 11.21 25.03 -16.44
N LEU A 11 10.48 23.91 -16.37
CA LEU A 11 10.93 22.69 -15.66
C LEU A 11 11.61 21.68 -16.59
N PHE A 12 11.78 21.98 -17.88
CA PHE A 12 12.20 21.01 -18.90
C PHE A 12 13.66 21.13 -19.39
N LEU A 13 14.51 22.02 -18.85
CA LEU A 13 15.85 22.26 -19.42
C LEU A 13 17.05 22.22 -18.46
N SER A 14 16.92 21.65 -17.26
CA SER A 14 18.10 21.31 -16.42
C SER A 14 18.55 19.85 -16.53
N PHE A 15 17.90 19.04 -17.38
CA PHE A 15 18.31 17.66 -17.65
C PHE A 15 19.43 17.62 -18.68
N SER A 16 20.66 17.94 -18.28
CA SER A 16 21.86 17.70 -19.08
C SER A 16 22.91 16.98 -18.23
N SER A 17 23.10 15.70 -18.56
CA SER A 17 24.32 14.91 -18.39
C SER A 17 25.13 15.07 -17.09
N VAL A 18 24.92 14.15 -16.15
CA VAL A 18 26.01 13.68 -15.27
C VAL A 18 25.94 12.16 -15.19
N GLY A 19 27.07 11.50 -15.45
CA GLY A 19 27.20 10.06 -15.49
C GLY A 19 26.90 9.41 -14.14
N LEU A 20 26.24 8.25 -14.19
CA LEU A 20 25.96 7.40 -13.05
C LEU A 20 27.28 6.82 -12.51
N ALA A 21 27.72 7.25 -11.34
CA ALA A 21 28.58 6.42 -10.50
C ALA A 21 27.67 5.43 -9.73
N PRO A 22 28.04 4.14 -9.60
CA PRO A 22 27.36 3.25 -8.67
C PRO A 22 27.62 3.70 -7.23
N ASP A 23 26.56 3.86 -6.45
CA ASP A 23 26.65 4.18 -5.03
C ASP A 23 27.14 2.94 -4.24
N PRO A 24 28.30 3.00 -3.57
CA PRO A 24 28.86 1.86 -2.86
C PRO A 24 28.19 1.75 -1.48
N GLY A 25 27.10 0.98 -1.39
CA GLY A 25 26.46 0.73 -0.08
C GLY A 25 25.14 -0.02 -0.03
N SER A 26 24.63 -0.56 -1.14
CA SER A 26 23.35 -1.29 -1.15
C SER A 26 23.52 -2.71 -1.66
N THR A 27 24.14 -3.56 -0.86
CA THR A 27 23.90 -5.00 -0.90
C THR A 27 22.94 -5.32 0.25
N THR A 28 21.66 -5.01 0.07
CA THR A 28 20.62 -5.63 0.91
C THR A 28 20.61 -7.11 0.53
N HIS A 29 20.75 -8.00 1.50
CA HIS A 29 20.55 -9.43 1.24
C HIS A 29 19.12 -9.62 0.71
N GLU A 30 18.90 -10.52 -0.25
CA GLU A 30 17.58 -10.75 -0.87
C GLU A 30 16.45 -10.95 0.18
N ASN A 31 16.80 -11.42 1.37
CA ASN A 31 15.85 -11.68 2.46
C ASN A 31 15.43 -10.43 3.27
N ASP A 32 16.14 -9.31 3.17
CA ASP A 32 15.85 -8.11 3.97
C ASP A 32 14.59 -7.35 3.50
N ASN A 33 14.14 -7.63 2.28
CA ASN A 33 13.02 -6.92 1.66
C ASN A 33 11.66 -7.52 2.02
N TYR A 34 11.58 -8.81 2.34
CA TYR A 34 10.32 -9.42 2.76
C TYR A 34 9.82 -8.81 4.09
N PRO A 35 8.49 -8.82 4.32
CA PRO A 35 7.93 -8.46 5.62
C PRO A 35 8.51 -9.35 6.72
N PRO A 36 8.68 -8.84 7.95
CA PRO A 36 9.07 -9.69 9.08
C PRO A 36 8.13 -10.87 9.23
N PHE A 37 8.72 -12.05 9.50
CA PHE A 37 8.03 -13.32 9.68
C PHE A 37 7.38 -13.93 8.42
N TRP A 38 7.71 -13.43 7.22
CA TRP A 38 7.14 -13.94 5.95
C TRP A 38 7.36 -15.44 5.73
N ASP A 39 8.52 -15.97 6.11
CA ASP A 39 8.87 -17.39 5.95
C ASP A 39 8.28 -18.29 7.05
N GLN A 40 7.60 -17.71 8.05
CA GLN A 40 7.00 -18.44 9.18
C GLN A 40 5.52 -18.74 9.01
N ILE A 41 4.94 -18.33 7.88
CA ILE A 41 3.54 -18.54 7.52
C ILE A 41 3.47 -19.25 6.18
N ASP A 42 2.42 -20.00 5.91
CA ASP A 42 2.31 -20.81 4.68
C ASP A 42 1.52 -20.10 3.58
N GLY A 43 0.63 -19.17 3.96
CA GLY A 43 -0.32 -18.53 3.06
C GLY A 43 -1.57 -19.35 2.82
N ASP A 44 -2.00 -20.12 3.82
CA ASP A 44 -3.21 -20.95 3.76
C ASP A 44 -4.25 -20.47 4.78
N ILE A 45 -5.52 -20.43 4.39
CA ILE A 45 -6.64 -20.10 5.28
C ILE A 45 -6.73 -21.05 6.47
N ALA A 46 -6.23 -22.29 6.34
CA ALA A 46 -6.16 -23.28 7.40
C ALA A 46 -5.20 -22.92 8.54
N GLU A 47 -4.31 -21.93 8.35
CA GLU A 47 -3.43 -21.42 9.42
C GLU A 47 -4.19 -20.68 10.53
N PHE A 48 -5.41 -20.23 10.25
CA PHE A 48 -6.23 -19.54 11.24
C PHE A 48 -6.91 -20.53 12.19
N PRO A 49 -6.97 -20.20 13.50
CA PRO A 49 -7.63 -21.07 14.47
C PRO A 49 -9.14 -21.16 14.17
N VAL A 50 -9.67 -22.38 14.26
CA VAL A 50 -11.11 -22.62 14.19
C VAL A 50 -11.69 -22.72 15.59
N GLN A 51 -12.71 -21.92 15.89
CA GLN A 51 -13.45 -21.97 17.16
C GLN A 51 -14.95 -21.89 16.85
N ASN A 52 -15.75 -22.75 17.48
CA ASN A 52 -17.21 -22.79 17.29
C ASN A 52 -17.64 -22.83 15.81
N ASN A 53 -16.95 -23.64 14.99
CA ASN A 53 -17.17 -23.75 13.54
C ASN A 53 -16.97 -22.44 12.76
N LYS A 54 -16.10 -21.56 13.25
CA LYS A 54 -15.70 -20.31 12.58
C LYS A 54 -14.20 -20.18 12.52
N ILE A 55 -13.69 -19.66 11.41
CA ILE A 55 -12.29 -19.27 11.23
C ILE A 55 -12.11 -17.93 11.93
N ILE A 56 -11.28 -17.90 12.96
CA ILE A 56 -11.08 -16.71 13.79
C ILE A 56 -9.86 -15.95 13.31
N VAL A 57 -10.06 -14.69 12.95
CA VAL A 57 -9.01 -13.76 12.51
C VAL A 57 -8.97 -12.59 13.48
N ASP A 58 -7.82 -12.30 14.08
CA ASP A 58 -7.64 -11.08 14.87
C ASP A 58 -7.04 -9.97 13.99
N PRO A 59 -7.86 -9.03 13.48
CA PRO A 59 -7.35 -7.98 12.63
C PRO A 59 -6.42 -7.01 13.39
N TRP A 60 -6.25 -7.16 14.70
CA TRP A 60 -5.31 -6.34 15.48
C TRP A 60 -4.03 -7.10 15.83
N LYS A 61 -3.79 -8.27 15.23
CA LYS A 61 -2.51 -8.98 15.29
C LYS A 61 -1.74 -8.82 13.99
N TYR A 62 -0.45 -8.51 14.12
CA TYR A 62 0.41 -8.34 12.95
C TYR A 62 0.41 -9.57 12.03
N MET A 63 0.55 -10.75 12.64
CA MET A 63 0.65 -12.02 11.91
C MET A 63 -0.64 -12.38 11.17
N ASP A 64 -1.81 -12.06 11.71
CA ASP A 64 -3.07 -12.41 11.08
C ASP A 64 -3.30 -11.58 9.80
N ARG A 65 -2.98 -10.28 9.83
CA ARG A 65 -2.96 -9.47 8.60
C ARG A 65 -1.86 -9.92 7.62
N LEU A 66 -0.71 -10.38 8.13
CA LEU A 66 0.37 -10.90 7.27
C LEU A 66 -0.05 -12.19 6.56
N ARG A 67 -0.70 -13.12 7.29
CA ARG A 67 -1.30 -14.34 6.74
C ARG A 67 -2.32 -14.02 5.65
N ILE A 68 -3.20 -13.04 5.89
CA ILE A 68 -4.14 -12.55 4.87
C ILE A 68 -3.39 -12.11 3.60
N PHE A 69 -2.36 -11.26 3.72
CA PHE A 69 -1.59 -10.86 2.55
C PHE A 69 -0.97 -12.05 1.81
N LYS A 70 -0.43 -13.02 2.55
CA LYS A 70 0.17 -14.21 1.95
C LYS A 70 -0.86 -15.09 1.25
N ILE A 71 -2.04 -15.31 1.85
CA ILE A 71 -3.17 -16.00 1.21
C ILE A 71 -3.57 -15.28 -0.09
N LEU A 72 -3.79 -13.96 -0.03
CA LEU A 72 -4.17 -13.18 -1.20
C LEU A 72 -3.13 -13.27 -2.33
N ILE A 73 -1.84 -13.22 -1.99
CA ILE A 73 -0.75 -13.41 -2.95
C ILE A 73 -0.76 -14.85 -3.51
N THR A 74 -0.78 -15.86 -2.65
CA THR A 74 -0.76 -17.28 -3.03
C THR A 74 -1.90 -17.61 -3.99
N GLU A 75 -3.13 -17.26 -3.64
CA GLU A 75 -4.31 -17.57 -4.45
C GLU A 75 -4.38 -16.81 -5.78
N SER A 76 -3.78 -15.62 -5.82
CA SER A 76 -3.78 -14.78 -7.02
C SER A 76 -2.55 -14.92 -7.91
N ASN A 77 -1.47 -15.56 -7.45
CA ASN A 77 -0.21 -15.70 -8.19
C ASN A 77 -0.37 -16.28 -9.60
N LYS A 78 -1.28 -17.25 -9.75
CA LYS A 78 -1.58 -17.87 -11.04
C LYS A 78 -1.99 -16.86 -12.12
N TYR A 79 -2.68 -15.77 -11.75
CA TYR A 79 -3.09 -14.72 -12.67
C TYR A 79 -1.96 -13.76 -13.06
N PHE A 80 -0.83 -13.79 -12.34
CA PHE A 80 0.27 -12.84 -12.45
C PHE A 80 1.62 -13.50 -12.80
N ALA A 81 1.62 -14.81 -13.04
CA ALA A 81 2.83 -15.58 -13.36
C ALA A 81 3.58 -15.08 -14.61
N SER A 82 2.92 -14.34 -15.50
CA SER A 82 3.54 -13.72 -16.68
C SER A 82 4.21 -12.37 -16.40
N PHE A 83 3.97 -11.76 -15.24
CA PHE A 83 4.44 -10.40 -14.92
C PHE A 83 5.73 -10.37 -14.10
N GLY A 84 6.15 -11.49 -13.53
CA GLY A 84 7.38 -11.62 -12.76
C GLY A 84 7.75 -13.08 -12.53
N LYS A 85 9.01 -13.33 -12.15
CA LYS A 85 9.48 -14.67 -11.82
C LYS A 85 9.19 -14.96 -10.35
N ASN A 86 9.09 -16.24 -9.96
CA ASN A 86 8.94 -16.65 -8.55
C ASN A 86 7.87 -15.84 -7.79
N ASN A 87 6.71 -15.62 -8.44
CA ASN A 87 5.58 -14.87 -7.89
C ASN A 87 5.83 -13.37 -7.61
N THR A 88 6.96 -12.78 -8.01
CA THR A 88 7.27 -11.37 -7.73
C THR A 88 6.42 -10.37 -8.51
N GLY A 89 5.76 -10.82 -9.58
CA GLY A 89 4.84 -10.01 -10.40
C GLY A 89 3.43 -9.85 -9.83
N ASN A 90 3.14 -10.36 -8.63
CA ASN A 90 1.83 -10.20 -8.00
C ASN A 90 1.57 -8.74 -7.61
N VAL A 91 0.35 -8.26 -7.85
CA VAL A 91 0.00 -6.85 -7.58
C VAL A 91 -0.12 -6.52 -6.09
N PHE A 92 -0.26 -7.51 -5.21
CA PHE A 92 -0.38 -7.28 -3.77
C PHE A 92 0.95 -6.94 -3.09
N TRP A 93 2.10 -7.13 -3.76
CA TRP A 93 3.40 -6.91 -3.15
C TRP A 93 3.60 -5.47 -2.65
N ALA A 94 3.11 -4.45 -3.34
CA ALA A 94 3.22 -3.07 -2.84
C ALA A 94 2.62 -2.90 -1.45
N LEU A 95 1.42 -3.43 -1.23
CA LEU A 95 0.71 -3.32 0.05
C LEU A 95 1.39 -4.18 1.11
N THR A 96 1.80 -5.40 0.76
CA THR A 96 2.47 -6.34 1.65
C THR A 96 3.84 -5.81 2.12
N LEU A 97 4.64 -5.24 1.22
CA LEU A 97 5.94 -4.68 1.58
C LEU A 97 5.82 -3.39 2.39
N LEU A 98 4.85 -2.52 2.06
CA LEU A 98 4.56 -1.35 2.87
C LEU A 98 4.11 -1.77 4.28
N TYR A 99 3.24 -2.76 4.40
CA TYR A 99 2.81 -3.31 5.68
C TYR A 99 3.99 -3.81 6.54
N GLY A 100 4.91 -4.57 5.95
CA GLY A 100 6.14 -4.98 6.63
C GLY A 100 7.05 -3.81 7.02
N ARG A 101 7.11 -2.75 6.19
CA ARG A 101 7.86 -1.53 6.50
C ARG A 101 7.26 -0.76 7.67
N LEU A 102 5.93 -0.65 7.73
CA LEU A 102 5.22 0.00 8.84
C LEU A 102 5.51 -0.71 10.15
N PHE A 103 5.54 -2.05 10.14
CA PHE A 103 5.93 -2.84 11.30
C PHE A 103 7.39 -2.61 11.71
N LYS A 104 8.35 -2.71 10.77
CA LYS A 104 9.79 -2.50 11.04
C LYS A 104 10.11 -1.11 11.59
N THR A 105 9.23 -0.13 11.38
CA THR A 105 9.44 1.28 11.73
C THR A 105 8.55 1.76 12.87
N ASP A 106 7.93 0.83 13.59
CA ASP A 106 7.11 1.05 14.80
C ASP A 106 5.82 1.87 14.55
N ARG A 107 5.36 1.93 13.30
CA ARG A 107 4.16 2.72 12.93
C ARG A 107 2.84 2.07 13.36
N PHE A 108 2.85 0.81 13.75
CA PHE A 108 1.69 0.13 14.34
C PHE A 108 1.63 0.24 15.86
N ALA A 109 2.69 0.73 16.50
CA ALA A 109 2.67 0.95 17.92
C ALA A 109 1.71 2.07 18.31
N GLU A 110 1.38 2.06 19.58
CA GLU A 110 0.50 3.04 20.18
C GLU A 110 1.22 4.39 20.32
N PRO A 111 0.58 5.52 19.98
CA PRO A 111 1.15 6.83 20.26
C PRO A 111 1.48 6.97 21.75
N PRO A 112 2.57 7.67 22.11
CA PRO A 112 2.97 7.83 23.51
C PRO A 112 1.80 8.45 24.28
N ASN A 113 1.23 7.68 25.22
CA ASN A 113 0.13 7.96 26.19
C ASN A 113 -1.02 6.93 26.22
N SER A 114 -0.95 5.82 25.49
CA SER A 114 -1.87 4.68 25.70
C SER A 114 -1.10 3.35 25.70
N SER A 115 -1.55 2.38 26.53
CA SER A 115 -0.68 1.37 27.15
C SER A 115 -0.93 -0.09 26.74
N ARG A 116 -1.66 -0.36 25.67
CA ARG A 116 -2.26 -1.68 25.40
C ARG A 116 -1.40 -2.59 24.53
N CYS A 117 -0.70 -2.07 23.53
CA CYS A 117 0.17 -2.91 22.67
C CYS A 117 1.64 -2.97 23.13
N ALA A 118 2.04 -2.17 24.13
CA ALA A 118 3.43 -1.97 24.54
C ALA A 118 4.16 -3.22 25.08
N TYR A 119 3.45 -4.31 25.37
CA TYR A 119 3.99 -5.49 26.05
C TYR A 119 4.05 -6.77 25.21
N GLU A 120 3.60 -6.76 23.94
CA GLU A 120 3.69 -7.92 23.05
C GLU A 120 4.81 -7.72 22.01
N SER A 121 6.06 -7.80 22.45
CA SER A 121 7.21 -7.86 21.53
C SER A 121 7.34 -9.25 20.92
N GLY A 122 7.41 -9.38 19.59
CA GLY A 122 7.73 -10.63 18.89
C GLY A 122 6.70 -11.08 17.86
N ILE A 123 6.57 -12.39 17.64
CA ILE A 123 5.65 -12.98 16.63
C ILE A 123 4.18 -12.64 16.92
N SER A 124 3.83 -12.33 18.17
CA SER A 124 2.47 -11.90 18.56
C SER A 124 2.31 -10.38 18.59
N SER A 125 3.10 -9.60 17.83
CA SER A 125 3.04 -8.15 17.98
C SER A 125 1.68 -7.54 17.60
N CYS A 126 1.10 -6.88 18.59
CA CYS A 126 -0.16 -6.15 18.57
C CYS A 126 -0.08 -4.95 17.61
N ILE A 127 -1.15 -4.72 16.86
CA ILE A 127 -1.39 -3.48 16.11
C ILE A 127 -2.29 -2.62 16.97
N SER A 128 -1.83 -1.43 17.34
CA SER A 128 -2.64 -0.52 18.14
C SER A 128 -3.84 -0.03 17.34
N ILE A 129 -5.02 -0.11 17.95
CA ILE A 129 -6.25 0.50 17.43
C ILE A 129 -6.17 2.03 17.42
N ASN A 130 -5.27 2.59 18.22
CA ASN A 130 -4.94 4.01 18.28
C ASN A 130 -3.81 4.41 17.32
N SER A 131 -3.28 3.48 16.52
CA SER A 131 -2.33 3.82 15.46
C SER A 131 -3.08 4.27 14.21
N GLY A 132 -2.72 5.44 13.67
CA GLY A 132 -3.26 5.93 12.41
C GLY A 132 -2.99 4.96 11.26
N TRP A 133 -1.75 4.45 11.15
CA TRP A 133 -1.40 3.41 10.18
C TRP A 133 -2.11 2.07 10.45
N GLY A 134 -2.32 1.72 11.72
CA GLY A 134 -3.08 0.54 12.13
C GLY A 134 -4.53 0.60 11.65
N GLY A 135 -5.20 1.74 11.87
CA GLY A 135 -6.56 1.99 11.40
C GLY A 135 -6.67 2.10 9.88
N ILE A 136 -5.78 2.85 9.22
CA ILE A 136 -5.78 3.00 7.76
C ILE A 136 -5.57 1.65 7.06
N SER A 137 -4.56 0.89 7.49
CA SER A 137 -4.29 -0.43 6.90
C SER A 137 -5.37 -1.47 7.23
N TYR A 138 -6.15 -1.31 8.31
CA TYR A 138 -7.29 -2.18 8.58
C TYR A 138 -8.27 -2.15 7.40
N TYR A 139 -8.69 -0.94 7.00
CA TYR A 139 -9.63 -0.75 5.91
C TYR A 139 -9.10 -1.31 4.60
N VAL A 140 -7.80 -1.15 4.32
CA VAL A 140 -7.21 -1.74 3.11
C VAL A 140 -7.26 -3.27 3.19
N VAL A 141 -6.65 -3.87 4.21
CA VAL A 141 -6.44 -5.33 4.26
C VAL A 141 -7.74 -6.09 4.43
N MET A 142 -8.62 -5.65 5.34
CA MET A 142 -9.88 -6.35 5.62
C MET A 142 -10.83 -6.28 4.43
N MET A 143 -10.92 -5.15 3.74
CA MET A 143 -11.82 -5.02 2.58
C MET A 143 -11.35 -5.91 1.41
N TYR A 144 -10.04 -6.02 1.18
CA TYR A 144 -9.53 -6.98 0.21
C TYR A 144 -9.82 -8.42 0.58
N PHE A 145 -9.66 -8.78 1.85
CA PHE A 145 -9.85 -10.15 2.30
C PHE A 145 -11.32 -10.57 2.26
N LEU A 146 -12.20 -9.75 2.84
CA LEU A 146 -13.64 -10.01 2.85
C LEU A 146 -14.22 -10.02 1.43
N ALA A 147 -13.76 -9.14 0.54
CA ALA A 147 -14.18 -9.17 -0.85
C ALA A 147 -13.67 -10.41 -1.62
N ALA A 148 -12.52 -10.97 -1.25
CA ALA A 148 -12.04 -12.24 -1.83
C ALA A 148 -12.97 -13.39 -1.43
N ILE A 149 -13.39 -13.44 -0.17
CA ILE A 149 -14.34 -14.44 0.32
C ILE A 149 -15.70 -14.27 -0.36
N GLU A 150 -16.24 -13.06 -0.35
CA GLU A 150 -17.55 -12.75 -0.95
C GLU A 150 -17.62 -13.04 -2.46
N SER A 151 -16.50 -12.89 -3.17
CA SER A 151 -16.42 -13.20 -4.60
C SER A 151 -16.13 -14.67 -4.90
N GLU A 152 -16.10 -15.53 -3.87
CA GLU A 152 -15.72 -16.94 -3.96
C GLU A 152 -14.29 -17.13 -4.53
N PHE A 153 -13.45 -16.09 -4.45
CA PHE A 153 -12.09 -16.12 -4.99
C PHE A 153 -11.20 -17.10 -4.24
N LEU A 154 -11.40 -17.24 -2.93
CA LEU A 154 -10.72 -18.22 -2.08
C LEU A 154 -11.35 -19.61 -2.16
N GLY A 155 -12.33 -19.82 -3.05
CA GLY A 155 -13.11 -21.06 -3.13
C GLY A 155 -14.07 -21.23 -1.95
N SER A 156 -14.63 -22.44 -1.84
CA SER A 156 -15.51 -22.80 -0.72
C SER A 156 -14.70 -23.00 0.56
N LEU A 157 -14.89 -22.10 1.52
CA LEU A 157 -14.28 -22.23 2.84
C LEU A 157 -15.05 -23.26 3.68
N PRO A 158 -14.36 -24.08 4.50
CA PRO A 158 -15.02 -25.08 5.35
C PRO A 158 -15.86 -24.47 6.48
N TYR A 159 -15.56 -23.23 6.85
CA TYR A 159 -16.18 -22.49 7.95
C TYR A 159 -16.29 -21.00 7.58
N GLU A 160 -17.26 -20.31 8.17
CA GLU A 160 -17.39 -18.86 8.04
C GLU A 160 -16.22 -18.14 8.73
N VAL A 161 -15.80 -17.01 8.18
CA VAL A 161 -14.75 -16.17 8.76
C VAL A 161 -15.37 -15.14 9.70
N GLU A 162 -14.84 -15.06 10.92
CA GLU A 162 -15.20 -14.03 11.90
C GLU A 162 -13.96 -13.20 12.26
N LEU A 163 -14.07 -11.87 12.10
CA LEU A 163 -13.03 -10.96 12.55
C LEU A 163 -13.27 -10.63 14.03
N LEU A 164 -12.26 -10.84 14.88
CA LEU A 164 -12.37 -10.51 16.30
C LEU A 164 -12.51 -8.99 16.49
N SER A 165 -13.59 -8.60 17.14
CA SER A 165 -13.88 -7.20 17.42
C SER A 165 -13.26 -6.71 18.72
N ARG A 166 -12.94 -5.41 18.76
CA ARG A 166 -12.50 -4.72 19.99
C ARG A 166 -13.62 -3.77 20.42
N GLU A 167 -14.26 -4.08 21.55
CA GLU A 167 -15.45 -3.38 22.05
C GLU A 167 -15.28 -1.86 22.12
N GLU A 168 -14.12 -1.38 22.58
CA GLU A 168 -13.85 0.05 22.79
C GLU A 168 -13.90 0.91 21.52
N TYR A 169 -13.78 0.31 20.34
CA TYR A 169 -13.82 1.02 19.06
C TYR A 169 -14.67 0.27 18.03
N ARG A 170 -15.61 -0.56 18.50
CA ARG A 170 -16.50 -1.38 17.65
C ARG A 170 -17.23 -0.55 16.60
N SER A 171 -17.58 0.70 16.93
CA SER A 171 -18.31 1.61 16.03
C SER A 171 -17.48 2.11 14.84
N ASN A 172 -16.15 2.06 14.93
CA ASN A 172 -15.26 2.62 13.92
C ASN A 172 -14.83 1.59 12.88
N PHE A 173 -15.22 0.32 13.02
CA PHE A 173 -14.78 -0.77 12.17
C PHE A 173 -15.92 -1.77 11.95
N CYS A 174 -15.82 -2.57 10.90
CA CYS A 174 -16.79 -3.60 10.55
C CYS A 174 -16.09 -4.97 10.57
N TYR A 175 -16.72 -5.99 11.17
CA TYR A 175 -16.03 -7.23 11.53
C TYR A 175 -16.61 -8.49 10.85
N SER A 176 -17.55 -8.30 9.92
CA SER A 176 -18.07 -9.35 9.05
C SER A 176 -18.31 -8.82 7.64
N ILE A 177 -18.56 -9.71 6.67
CA ILE A 177 -18.92 -9.32 5.31
C ILE A 177 -20.19 -8.46 5.32
N GLU A 178 -21.20 -8.87 6.09
CA GLU A 178 -22.48 -8.17 6.23
C GLU A 178 -22.30 -6.77 6.83
N GLU A 179 -21.53 -6.65 7.91
CA GLU A 179 -21.25 -5.37 8.54
C GLU A 179 -20.48 -4.44 7.59
N CYS A 180 -19.45 -4.94 6.91
CA CYS A 180 -18.65 -4.15 6.00
C CYS A 180 -19.42 -3.75 4.75
N ARG A 181 -20.31 -4.62 4.25
CA ARG A 181 -21.25 -4.30 3.18
C ARG A 181 -22.25 -3.22 3.58
N ALA A 182 -22.76 -3.29 4.80
CA ALA A 182 -23.71 -2.30 5.31
C ALA A 182 -23.04 -0.93 5.52
N ALA A 183 -21.86 -0.90 6.13
CA ALA A 183 -21.15 0.34 6.44
C ALA A 183 -20.44 0.95 5.22
N HIS A 184 -19.86 0.11 4.35
CA HIS A 184 -18.95 0.52 3.28
C HIS A 184 -19.21 -0.21 1.96
N PRO A 185 -20.45 -0.16 1.41
CA PRO A 185 -20.82 -0.96 0.24
C PRO A 185 -19.96 -0.67 -1.00
N GLN A 186 -19.54 0.59 -1.19
CA GLN A 186 -18.72 0.99 -2.33
C GLN A 186 -17.33 0.36 -2.33
N ILE A 187 -16.69 0.25 -1.17
CA ILE A 187 -15.35 -0.35 -1.07
C ILE A 187 -15.46 -1.84 -1.39
N MET A 188 -16.44 -2.53 -0.80
CA MET A 188 -16.72 -3.94 -1.06
C MET A 188 -17.02 -4.21 -2.54
N ASP A 189 -17.84 -3.37 -3.19
CA ASP A 189 -18.12 -3.49 -4.62
C ASP A 189 -16.88 -3.33 -5.50
N ILE A 190 -16.03 -2.36 -5.21
CA ILE A 190 -14.82 -2.11 -6.00
C ILE A 190 -13.81 -3.24 -5.81
N ALA A 191 -13.59 -3.69 -4.58
CA ALA A 191 -12.72 -4.83 -4.29
C ALA A 191 -13.27 -6.13 -4.91
N ASN A 192 -14.58 -6.37 -4.84
CA ASN A 192 -15.23 -7.52 -5.47
C ASN A 192 -15.04 -7.54 -7.00
N ARG A 193 -15.09 -6.36 -7.66
CA ARG A 193 -14.82 -6.23 -9.11
C ARG A 193 -13.38 -6.59 -9.50
N PHE A 194 -12.42 -6.44 -8.59
CA PHE A 194 -11.04 -6.88 -8.83
C PHE A 194 -10.98 -8.40 -8.92
N TYR A 195 -11.52 -9.12 -7.92
CA TYR A 195 -11.50 -10.57 -7.92
C TYR A 195 -12.37 -11.20 -9.02
N LYS A 196 -13.57 -10.66 -9.28
CA LYS A 196 -14.40 -11.10 -10.42
C LYS A 196 -13.68 -10.94 -11.75
N TYR A 197 -12.87 -9.90 -11.90
CA TYR A 197 -12.04 -9.74 -13.09
C TYR A 197 -10.99 -10.86 -13.20
N LEU A 198 -10.30 -11.19 -12.12
CA LEU A 198 -9.33 -12.31 -12.09
C LEU A 198 -10.01 -13.64 -12.40
N LEU A 199 -11.14 -13.96 -11.75
CA LEU A 199 -11.90 -15.20 -12.00
C LEU A 199 -12.41 -15.32 -13.43
N SER A 200 -12.64 -14.19 -14.12
CA SER A 200 -13.07 -14.19 -15.52
C SER A 200 -11.94 -14.44 -16.52
N ARG A 201 -10.67 -14.48 -16.07
CA ARG A 201 -9.51 -14.71 -16.94
C ARG A 201 -9.45 -16.16 -17.39
N LYS A 202 -9.02 -16.38 -18.63
CA LYS A 202 -8.92 -17.69 -19.26
C LYS A 202 -7.47 -18.13 -19.37
N ILE A 203 -7.25 -19.42 -19.24
CA ILE A 203 -5.94 -20.02 -19.53
C ILE A 203 -5.70 -19.93 -21.03
N VAL A 204 -4.59 -19.33 -21.42
CA VAL A 204 -4.17 -19.17 -22.84
C VAL A 204 -3.02 -20.08 -23.21
N SER A 205 -2.21 -20.48 -22.23
CA SER A 205 -1.07 -21.37 -22.41
C SER A 205 -0.69 -22.01 -21.10
N THR A 206 0.11 -23.08 -21.16
CA THR A 206 0.74 -23.69 -19.99
C THR A 206 2.23 -23.80 -20.28
N THR A 207 3.06 -23.16 -19.45
CA THR A 207 4.52 -23.22 -19.60
C THR A 207 5.10 -23.94 -18.39
N SER A 208 5.81 -25.04 -18.61
CA SER A 208 6.41 -25.85 -17.54
C SER A 208 5.42 -26.27 -16.45
N GLY A 209 4.18 -26.61 -16.85
CA GLY A 209 3.11 -27.00 -15.92
C GLY A 209 2.40 -25.84 -15.21
N ILE A 210 2.81 -24.59 -15.45
CA ILE A 210 2.19 -23.40 -14.87
C ILE A 210 1.18 -22.81 -15.86
N PRO A 211 -0.12 -22.74 -15.52
CA PRO A 211 -1.12 -22.08 -16.34
C PRO A 211 -0.84 -20.58 -16.47
N GLN A 212 -0.90 -20.07 -17.69
CA GLN A 212 -0.82 -18.65 -17.99
C GLN A 212 -2.21 -18.14 -18.36
N TYR A 213 -2.64 -17.10 -17.66
CA TYR A 213 -3.94 -16.47 -17.85
C TYR A 213 -3.83 -15.25 -18.78
N ASP A 214 -4.91 -14.94 -19.50
CA ASP A 214 -5.05 -13.73 -20.33
C ASP A 214 -5.26 -12.43 -19.53
N THR A 215 -4.58 -12.31 -18.39
CA THR A 215 -4.65 -11.13 -17.52
C THR A 215 -4.06 -9.92 -18.24
N ASP A 216 -4.87 -8.89 -18.46
CA ASP A 216 -4.37 -7.57 -18.86
C ASP A 216 -3.75 -6.87 -17.63
N GLU A 217 -2.45 -6.56 -17.73
CA GLU A 217 -1.61 -5.97 -16.67
C GLU A 217 -2.21 -4.66 -16.15
N ASP A 218 -2.46 -3.71 -17.05
CA ASP A 218 -2.97 -2.37 -16.73
C ASP A 218 -4.35 -2.47 -16.05
N THR A 219 -5.24 -3.34 -16.54
CA THR A 219 -6.58 -3.53 -15.95
C THR A 219 -6.51 -4.14 -14.55
N ALA A 220 -5.63 -5.12 -14.34
CA ALA A 220 -5.45 -5.72 -13.02
C ALA A 220 -4.92 -4.70 -12.00
N ILE A 221 -3.87 -3.97 -12.38
CA ILE A 221 -3.26 -2.92 -11.54
C ILE A 221 -4.27 -1.80 -11.28
N PHE A 222 -5.03 -1.36 -12.28
CA PHE A 222 -6.07 -0.35 -12.12
C PHE A 222 -7.14 -0.76 -11.12
N LYS A 223 -7.64 -2.00 -11.21
CA LYS A 223 -8.68 -2.51 -10.31
C LYS A 223 -8.17 -2.68 -8.88
N MET A 224 -6.94 -3.14 -8.71
CA MET A 224 -6.28 -3.18 -7.40
C MET A 224 -6.17 -1.76 -6.84
N TRP A 225 -5.54 -0.82 -7.54
CA TRP A 225 -5.42 0.55 -7.03
C TRP A 225 -6.76 1.24 -6.77
N ALA A 226 -7.79 1.00 -7.59
CA ALA A 226 -9.13 1.51 -7.32
C ALA A 226 -9.71 1.01 -5.99
N ALA A 227 -9.50 -0.26 -5.63
CA ALA A 227 -9.94 -0.81 -4.36
C ALA A 227 -9.13 -0.25 -3.18
N HIS A 228 -7.82 -0.09 -3.36
CA HIS A 228 -6.96 0.57 -2.38
C HIS A 228 -7.41 2.01 -2.12
N GLN A 229 -7.58 2.83 -3.17
CA GLN A 229 -8.02 4.22 -3.03
C GLN A 229 -9.38 4.33 -2.33
N ALA A 230 -10.34 3.47 -2.69
CA ALA A 230 -11.66 3.46 -2.06
C ALA A 230 -11.58 3.19 -0.55
N ALA A 231 -10.68 2.29 -0.12
CA ALA A 231 -10.41 2.06 1.30
C ALA A 231 -9.75 3.26 1.98
N ILE A 232 -8.75 3.88 1.33
CA ILE A 232 -8.07 5.08 1.85
C ILE A 232 -9.03 6.27 1.97
N ASP A 233 -9.93 6.48 1.02
CA ASP A 233 -10.89 7.60 1.03
C ASP A 233 -11.81 7.58 2.24
N VAL A 234 -12.14 6.37 2.74
CA VAL A 234 -12.90 6.19 3.98
C VAL A 234 -12.03 6.35 5.22
N ALA A 235 -10.86 5.70 5.24
CA ALA A 235 -10.04 5.65 6.44
C ALA A 235 -9.32 6.97 6.74
N LYS A 236 -8.83 7.67 5.71
CA LYS A 236 -8.04 8.90 5.84
C LYS A 236 -8.71 9.98 6.71
N PRO A 237 -9.99 10.35 6.51
CA PRO A 237 -10.63 11.34 7.39
C PRO A 237 -10.76 10.84 8.84
N MET A 238 -11.02 9.55 9.05
CA MET A 238 -11.18 8.96 10.39
C MET A 238 -9.89 8.99 11.22
N PHE A 239 -8.75 8.81 10.57
CA PHE A 239 -7.43 8.77 11.21
C PHE A 239 -6.58 10.00 10.89
N SER A 240 -7.20 11.18 10.75
CA SER A 240 -6.51 12.44 10.40
C SER A 240 -6.04 13.26 11.62
N ASP A 241 -6.58 12.94 12.79
CA ASP A 241 -6.23 13.61 14.04
C ASP A 241 -4.84 13.21 14.53
N VAL A 242 -4.14 14.15 15.17
CA VAL A 242 -2.78 13.92 15.68
C VAL A 242 -2.72 12.90 16.81
N SER A 243 -3.83 12.67 17.53
CA SER A 243 -3.91 11.66 18.60
C SER A 243 -3.62 10.23 18.14
N PHE A 244 -3.71 9.96 16.82
CA PHE A 244 -3.37 8.66 16.23
C PHE A 244 -1.89 8.51 15.85
N TYR A 245 -1.05 9.53 16.13
CA TYR A 245 0.34 9.59 15.70
C TYR A 245 1.26 10.04 16.83
N SER A 246 2.54 9.73 16.71
CA SER A 246 3.55 10.11 17.69
C SER A 246 3.91 11.61 17.68
N SER A 247 3.65 12.32 16.58
CA SER A 247 3.91 13.74 16.43
C SER A 247 3.02 14.35 15.33
N GLU A 248 2.90 15.68 15.31
CA GLU A 248 2.23 16.39 14.21
C GLU A 248 2.96 16.13 12.87
N THR A 249 4.29 16.04 12.91
CA THR A 249 5.12 15.81 11.73
C THR A 249 4.93 14.41 11.14
N GLU A 250 4.77 13.36 11.96
CA GLU A 250 4.45 12.02 11.48
C GLU A 250 3.04 11.94 10.89
N ARG A 251 2.06 12.61 11.52
CA ARG A 251 0.71 12.76 10.97
C ARG A 251 0.76 13.42 9.61
N ASP A 252 1.42 14.57 9.50
CA ASP A 252 1.53 15.35 8.27
C ASP A 252 2.17 14.53 7.15
N PHE A 253 3.29 13.84 7.44
CA PHE A 253 3.93 12.94 6.48
C PHE A 253 3.00 11.82 6.02
N THR A 254 2.25 11.19 6.94
CA THR A 254 1.29 10.14 6.58
C THR A 254 0.24 10.67 5.60
N MET A 255 -0.35 11.83 5.89
CA MET A 255 -1.36 12.44 5.04
C MET A 255 -0.80 12.87 3.68
N ASP A 256 0.43 13.38 3.66
CA ASP A 256 1.14 13.77 2.46
C ASP A 256 1.51 12.57 1.60
N PHE A 257 2.00 11.49 2.22
CA PHE A 257 2.33 10.24 1.56
C PHE A 257 1.09 9.61 0.92
N LEU A 258 -0.04 9.55 1.64
CA LEU A 258 -1.29 9.01 1.11
C LEU A 258 -1.83 9.85 -0.06
N LEU A 259 -1.68 11.18 -0.03
CA LEU A 259 -2.06 12.00 -1.18
C LEU A 259 -1.10 11.83 -2.36
N ALA A 260 0.20 11.70 -2.10
CA ALA A 260 1.18 11.40 -3.14
C ALA A 260 0.93 10.03 -3.78
N ALA A 261 0.46 9.05 -3.00
CA ALA A 261 0.06 7.74 -3.49
C ALA A 261 -0.97 7.81 -4.62
N GLU A 262 -1.94 8.73 -4.55
CA GLU A 262 -2.95 8.91 -5.60
C GLU A 262 -2.34 9.24 -6.98
N PHE A 263 -1.17 9.89 -7.01
CA PHE A 263 -0.46 10.16 -8.27
C PHE A 263 0.20 8.90 -8.82
N PHE A 264 0.76 8.05 -7.95
CA PHE A 264 1.37 6.77 -8.33
C PHE A 264 0.32 5.79 -8.85
N GLU A 265 -0.82 5.74 -8.16
CA GLU A 265 -1.96 4.91 -8.53
C GLU A 265 -2.55 5.33 -9.87
N ALA A 266 -2.75 6.62 -10.09
CA ALA A 266 -3.23 7.14 -11.37
C ALA A 266 -2.28 6.74 -12.52
N ALA A 267 -0.96 6.77 -12.30
CA ALA A 267 0.02 6.35 -13.30
C ALA A 267 0.09 4.82 -13.51
N LEU A 268 -0.70 4.05 -12.78
CA LEU A 268 -0.61 2.59 -12.67
C LEU A 268 0.84 2.17 -12.38
N TYR A 269 1.46 2.80 -11.38
CA TYR A 269 2.80 2.39 -10.95
C TYR A 269 2.76 0.91 -10.57
N ARG A 270 3.75 0.16 -11.07
CA ARG A 270 3.77 -1.30 -10.96
C ARG A 270 3.93 -1.69 -9.48
N PRO A 271 2.98 -2.44 -8.91
CA PRO A 271 2.99 -2.78 -7.50
C PRO A 271 3.69 -4.12 -7.22
N TYR A 272 4.71 -4.45 -8.00
CA TYR A 272 5.47 -5.71 -7.93
C TYR A 272 6.54 -5.65 -6.86
N PHE A 273 7.02 -6.82 -6.44
CA PHE A 273 7.99 -6.95 -5.36
C PHE A 273 9.20 -6.02 -5.54
N GLU A 274 9.90 -6.09 -6.67
CA GLU A 274 11.14 -5.35 -6.91
C GLU A 274 10.89 -3.83 -6.99
N SER A 275 9.85 -3.42 -7.72
CA SER A 275 9.49 -2.00 -7.85
C SER A 275 9.04 -1.37 -6.53
N SER A 276 8.36 -2.16 -5.69
CA SER A 276 7.89 -1.73 -4.38
C SER A 276 9.02 -1.73 -3.35
N ALA A 277 9.90 -2.74 -3.38
CA ALA A 277 11.11 -2.76 -2.57
C ALA A 277 12.01 -1.55 -2.88
N GLU A 278 12.25 -1.25 -4.17
CA GLU A 278 13.02 -0.08 -4.62
C GLU A 278 12.41 1.23 -4.10
N PHE A 279 11.08 1.36 -4.19
CA PHE A 279 10.35 2.52 -3.68
C PHE A 279 10.49 2.71 -2.17
N LEU A 280 10.38 1.62 -1.40
CA LEU A 280 10.44 1.66 0.06
C LEU A 280 11.84 1.92 0.62
N VAL A 281 12.89 1.93 -0.20
CA VAL A 281 14.21 2.46 0.22
C VAL A 281 14.12 3.93 0.61
N GLY A 282 13.21 4.70 -0.01
CA GLY A 282 12.95 6.09 0.36
C GLY A 282 12.00 6.25 1.55
N PHE A 283 11.42 5.18 2.09
CA PHE A 283 10.48 5.29 3.20
C PHE A 283 11.22 5.56 4.52
N PRO A 284 10.76 6.50 5.38
CA PRO A 284 11.50 6.88 6.58
C PRO A 284 11.71 5.69 7.52
N HIS A 285 12.97 5.42 7.87
CA HIS A 285 13.38 4.29 8.71
C HIS A 285 12.91 4.38 10.17
N ARG A 286 12.42 5.53 10.60
CA ARG A 286 11.83 5.77 11.93
C ARG A 286 10.63 6.69 11.82
N LEU A 287 9.88 6.80 12.92
CA LEU A 287 8.86 7.83 13.11
C LEU A 287 9.50 9.22 13.01
N LEU A 288 8.84 10.13 12.30
CA LEU A 288 9.22 11.53 12.28
C LEU A 288 8.81 12.21 13.59
N THR A 289 9.63 13.15 14.01
CA THR A 289 9.40 13.98 15.21
C THR A 289 9.22 15.43 14.80
N ASP A 290 8.71 16.27 15.69
CA ASP A 290 8.54 17.70 15.37
C ASP A 290 9.87 18.45 15.18
N GLN A 291 11.00 17.86 15.56
CA GLN A 291 12.33 18.36 15.21
C GLN A 291 12.61 18.21 13.70
N ASP A 292 12.05 17.19 13.05
CA ASP A 292 12.24 16.89 11.63
C ASP A 292 11.40 17.82 10.72
N ARG A 293 10.47 18.62 11.28
CA ARG A 293 9.51 19.46 10.53
C ARG A 293 10.19 20.45 9.58
N ASN A 294 11.28 21.06 10.06
CA ASN A 294 11.98 22.16 9.38
C ASN A 294 13.31 21.71 8.78
N VAL A 295 14.05 20.85 9.48
CA VAL A 295 15.35 20.36 9.03
C VAL A 295 15.38 18.85 9.23
N LEU A 296 15.41 18.11 8.13
CA LEU A 296 15.60 16.66 8.18
C LEU A 296 17.00 16.36 8.69
N MET A 297 17.07 15.64 9.81
CA MET A 297 18.32 15.27 10.46
C MET A 297 19.30 14.58 9.49
N SER A 298 20.60 14.66 9.81
CA SER A 298 21.67 14.09 8.99
C SER A 298 21.60 12.56 8.85
N ASN A 299 20.93 11.88 9.78
CA ASN A 299 20.74 10.44 9.77
C ASN A 299 19.68 9.92 8.78
N PHE A 300 18.91 10.80 8.12
CA PHE A 300 18.11 10.39 6.96
C PHE A 300 18.97 10.32 5.70
N SER A 301 18.82 9.22 4.96
CA SER A 301 19.42 9.04 3.64
C SER A 301 18.89 10.05 2.63
N ARG A 302 19.61 10.20 1.51
CA ARG A 302 19.20 11.10 0.41
C ARG A 302 17.83 10.72 -0.15
N ARG A 303 17.53 9.42 -0.25
CA ARG A 303 16.23 8.92 -0.76
C ARG A 303 15.08 9.18 0.22
N GLU A 304 15.31 9.05 1.52
CA GLU A 304 14.30 9.40 2.52
C GLU A 304 13.96 10.89 2.50
N LYS A 305 15.00 11.74 2.43
CA LYS A 305 14.80 13.19 2.30
C LYS A 305 14.02 13.54 1.03
N ALA A 306 14.33 12.87 -0.09
CA ALA A 306 13.62 13.06 -1.34
C ALA A 306 12.14 12.67 -1.22
N LEU A 307 11.82 11.48 -0.69
CA LEU A 307 10.42 11.04 -0.55
C LEU A 307 9.61 12.00 0.36
N ILE A 308 10.13 12.32 1.55
CA ILE A 308 9.46 13.22 2.50
C ILE A 308 9.20 14.58 1.84
N THR A 309 10.21 15.13 1.16
CA THR A 309 10.12 16.45 0.51
C THR A 309 9.14 16.43 -0.67
N VAL A 310 9.21 15.42 -1.53
CA VAL A 310 8.33 15.29 -2.70
C VAL A 310 6.89 15.07 -2.27
N ALA A 311 6.63 14.26 -1.25
CA ALA A 311 5.28 14.07 -0.71
C ALA A 311 4.69 15.40 -0.22
N LYS A 312 5.44 16.12 0.63
CA LYS A 312 5.05 17.44 1.16
C LYS A 312 4.82 18.47 0.06
N LEU A 313 5.72 18.54 -0.92
CA LEU A 313 5.61 19.47 -2.04
C LEU A 313 4.39 19.16 -2.92
N THR A 314 4.19 17.88 -3.24
CA THR A 314 3.04 17.41 -4.03
C THR A 314 1.74 17.80 -3.35
N THR A 315 1.62 17.55 -2.05
CA THR A 315 0.44 17.97 -1.29
C THR A 315 0.26 19.47 -1.28
N LYS A 316 1.32 20.24 -1.03
CA LYS A 316 1.25 21.69 -0.98
C LYS A 316 0.75 22.28 -2.29
N ILE A 317 1.27 21.81 -3.43
CA ILE A 317 0.84 22.26 -4.76
C ILE A 317 -0.59 21.79 -5.06
N ASN A 318 -0.94 20.55 -4.72
CA ASN A 318 -2.30 20.07 -4.95
C ASN A 318 -3.33 20.88 -4.13
N LYS A 319 -3.03 21.17 -2.85
CA LYS A 319 -3.87 22.02 -2.00
C LYS A 319 -3.96 23.44 -2.53
N SER A 320 -2.85 24.05 -2.97
CA SER A 320 -2.87 25.42 -3.50
C SER A 320 -3.65 25.56 -4.81
N THR A 321 -3.78 24.47 -5.57
CA THR A 321 -4.61 24.40 -6.78
C THR A 321 -6.04 23.93 -6.50
N GLY A 322 -6.45 23.79 -5.24
CA GLY A 322 -7.78 23.29 -4.89
C GLY A 322 -8.06 21.86 -5.38
N GLY A 323 -7.02 21.03 -5.53
CA GLY A 323 -7.12 19.66 -6.06
C GLY A 323 -7.09 19.56 -7.59
N LEU A 324 -6.96 20.69 -8.31
CA LEU A 324 -6.94 20.69 -9.77
C LEU A 324 -5.71 19.94 -10.33
N LEU A 325 -4.56 20.02 -9.68
CA LEU A 325 -3.35 19.29 -10.10
C LEU A 325 -3.62 17.78 -10.22
N LEU A 326 -4.13 17.16 -9.15
CA LEU A 326 -4.43 15.73 -9.15
C LEU A 326 -5.55 15.38 -10.13
N THR A 327 -6.56 16.25 -10.28
CA THR A 327 -7.66 16.06 -11.22
C THR A 327 -7.14 16.01 -12.67
N ILE A 328 -6.28 16.96 -13.06
CA ILE A 328 -5.65 16.98 -14.38
C ILE A 328 -4.74 15.77 -14.55
N TRP A 329 -3.95 15.42 -13.53
CA TRP A 329 -3.10 14.24 -13.56
C TRP A 329 -3.89 12.95 -13.83
N LYS A 330 -4.94 12.67 -13.06
CA LYS A 330 -5.83 11.51 -13.25
C LYS A 330 -6.42 11.49 -14.66
N LYS A 331 -6.84 12.64 -15.20
CA LYS A 331 -7.34 12.75 -16.58
C LYS A 331 -6.26 12.41 -17.62
N LEU A 332 -5.04 12.91 -17.45
CA LEU A 332 -3.92 12.60 -18.36
C LEU A 332 -3.58 11.10 -18.34
N MET A 333 -3.57 10.49 -17.15
CA MET A 333 -3.22 9.07 -16.98
C MET A 333 -4.26 8.09 -17.57
N THR A 334 -5.35 8.56 -18.17
CA THR A 334 -6.22 7.71 -18.99
C THR A 334 -5.51 7.20 -20.26
N SER A 335 -4.48 7.90 -20.73
CA SER A 335 -3.64 7.49 -21.88
C SER A 335 -2.50 6.56 -21.47
N LYS A 336 -2.30 5.46 -22.22
CA LYS A 336 -1.16 4.52 -22.04
C LYS A 336 0.19 5.24 -22.10
N PHE A 337 0.35 6.16 -23.05
CA PHE A 337 1.58 6.93 -23.20
C PHE A 337 1.84 7.86 -22.00
N ALA A 338 0.79 8.54 -21.53
CA ALA A 338 0.88 9.40 -20.36
C ALA A 338 1.22 8.60 -19.10
N ARG A 339 0.64 7.40 -18.90
CA ARG A 339 1.00 6.50 -17.80
C ARG A 339 2.47 6.08 -17.84
N ALA A 340 2.97 5.67 -19.00
CA ALA A 340 4.38 5.29 -19.13
C ALA A 340 5.32 6.46 -18.76
N THR A 341 5.00 7.67 -19.23
CA THR A 341 5.75 8.89 -18.90
C THR A 341 5.62 9.24 -17.42
N GLY A 342 4.43 9.12 -16.85
CA GLY A 342 4.16 9.35 -15.43
C GLY A 342 4.95 8.42 -14.53
N ARG A 343 4.99 7.12 -14.84
CA ARG A 343 5.81 6.12 -14.12
C ARG A 343 7.30 6.46 -14.17
N PHE A 344 7.79 6.89 -15.34
CA PHE A 344 9.18 7.31 -15.49
C PHE A 344 9.49 8.54 -14.60
N PHE A 345 8.60 9.54 -14.60
CA PHE A 345 8.74 10.73 -13.78
C PHE A 345 8.74 10.43 -12.29
N ILE A 346 7.81 9.60 -11.82
CA ILE A 346 7.73 9.13 -10.43
C ILE A 346 9.03 8.44 -10.03
N LYS A 347 9.52 7.52 -10.87
CA LYS A 347 10.80 6.82 -10.62
C LYS A 347 11.96 7.79 -10.50
N ARG A 348 12.02 8.82 -11.36
CA ARG A 348 13.08 9.83 -11.32
C ARG A 348 12.99 10.71 -10.08
N LEU A 349 11.81 11.19 -9.70
CA LEU A 349 11.67 12.06 -8.53
C LEU A 349 11.99 11.35 -7.20
N LEU A 350 11.65 10.07 -7.09
CA LEU A 350 11.66 9.36 -5.80
C LEU A 350 12.82 8.39 -5.63
N LEU A 351 13.29 7.79 -6.72
CA LEU A 351 14.31 6.72 -6.65
C LEU A 351 15.71 7.22 -7.02
N ILE A 352 15.80 8.37 -7.70
CA ILE A 352 17.07 8.99 -8.15
C ILE A 352 17.04 10.45 -7.68
N PRO A 353 17.49 10.76 -6.46
CA PRO A 353 17.45 12.12 -5.94
C PRO A 353 18.20 13.07 -6.89
N ILE A 354 17.56 14.19 -7.23
CA ILE A 354 18.20 15.29 -7.97
C ILE A 354 19.27 15.88 -7.04
N GLU A 355 20.50 16.04 -7.55
CA GLU A 355 21.63 16.63 -6.82
C GLU A 355 21.50 18.14 -6.62
#